data_AF-A0A976XIZ8-F1
#
_entry.id   AF-A0A976XIZ8-F1
#
_cell.length_a   1.000
_cell.length_b   1.000
_cell.length_c   1.000
_cell.angle_alpha   90.00
_cell.angle_beta   90.00
_cell.angle_gamma   90.00
#
_symmetry.space_group_name_H-M   'P 1'
#
loop_
_entity.id
_entity.type
_entity.pdbx_description
1 polymer ?
#
loop_
_entity_poly.entity_id
_entity_poly.type
_entity_poly.pdbx_seq_one_letter_code
_entity_poly.pdbx_strand_id
1 'polypeptide(L)'
;MRNYRFCFIFKSSFSTTHRSLNECLSDFKKLVSDQSSCESVYEGWPPKNRISFKERLKPLGRDLFVINRRLENGVDFEPTLVFCCGSKPMLMMSKSEFQSFISNLPLIKTNLETFFKQL
;
A
#
# COMPACT_ATOMS: atom_id res chain seq x y z
N MET A 1 4.23 -16.23 -28.51
CA MET A 1 3.47 -17.14 -27.63
C MET A 1 3.73 -16.74 -26.18
N ARG A 2 2.80 -16.05 -25.53
CA ARG A 2 2.94 -15.63 -24.11
C ARG A 2 2.01 -16.50 -23.27
N ASN A 3 2.60 -17.26 -22.35
CA ASN A 3 1.91 -18.17 -21.45
C ASN A 3 1.11 -17.39 -20.41
N TYR A 4 -0.21 -17.58 -20.43
CA TYR A 4 -1.11 -17.15 -19.37
C TYR A 4 -0.83 -17.98 -18.12
N ARG A 5 -0.29 -17.35 -17.06
CA ARG A 5 -0.28 -17.97 -15.72
C ARG A 5 -1.66 -17.81 -15.12
N PHE A 6 -2.46 -18.86 -15.25
CA PHE A 6 -3.66 -19.08 -14.45
C PHE A 6 -3.29 -18.99 -12.96
N CYS A 7 -3.87 -18.03 -12.23
CA CYS A 7 -3.90 -18.07 -10.78
C CYS A 7 -4.81 -19.23 -10.35
N PHE A 8 -4.21 -20.39 -10.08
CA PHE A 8 -4.88 -21.44 -9.33
C PHE A 8 -5.11 -20.95 -7.91
N ILE A 9 -6.37 -20.67 -7.58
CA ILE A 9 -6.82 -20.53 -6.20
C ILE A 9 -6.67 -21.90 -5.56
N PHE A 10 -5.59 -22.11 -4.82
CA PHE A 10 -5.45 -23.28 -3.96
C PHE A 10 -6.52 -23.20 -2.87
N LYS A 11 -7.62 -23.94 -3.05
CA LYS A 11 -8.45 -24.38 -1.93
C LYS A 11 -7.61 -25.36 -1.10
N SER A 12 -6.87 -24.87 -0.12
CA SER A 12 -6.23 -25.74 0.86
C SER A 12 -7.30 -26.26 1.81
N SER A 13 -7.56 -27.56 1.75
CA SER A 13 -8.22 -28.30 2.81
C SER A 13 -7.44 -28.10 4.12
N PHE A 14 -8.06 -27.49 5.11
CA PHE A 14 -7.49 -27.37 6.44
C PHE A 14 -7.47 -28.75 7.10
N SER A 15 -6.29 -29.37 7.11
CA SER A 15 -5.98 -30.52 7.96
C SER A 15 -5.72 -30.03 9.38
N THR A 16 -6.49 -30.53 10.35
CA THR A 16 -6.36 -30.30 11.80
C THR A 16 -5.13 -31.02 12.36
N THR A 17 -3.95 -30.55 12.00
CA THR A 17 -2.71 -30.84 12.73
C THR A 17 -2.23 -29.55 13.37
N HIS A 18 -2.11 -29.54 14.70
CA HIS A 18 -1.62 -28.38 15.46
C HIS A 18 -0.16 -28.11 15.10
N ARG A 19 0.06 -27.34 14.04
CA ARG A 19 1.37 -26.74 13.76
C ARG A 19 1.75 -25.81 14.90
N SER A 20 3.02 -25.83 15.26
CA SER A 20 3.51 -24.96 16.33
C SER A 20 3.41 -23.49 15.90
N LEU A 21 3.18 -22.58 16.85
CA LEU A 21 3.13 -21.14 16.57
C LEU A 21 4.41 -20.66 15.84
N ASN A 22 5.56 -21.24 16.19
CA ASN A 22 6.84 -20.93 15.56
C ASN A 22 6.88 -21.28 14.06
N GLU A 23 6.29 -22.41 13.66
CA GLU A 23 6.19 -22.79 12.24
C GLU A 23 5.28 -21.83 11.48
N CYS A 24 4.11 -21.50 12.03
CA CYS A 24 3.19 -20.54 11.41
C CYS A 24 3.82 -19.15 11.25
N LEU A 25 4.57 -18.68 12.25
CA LEU A 25 5.28 -17.39 12.20
C LEU A 25 6.45 -17.42 11.21
N SER A 26 7.14 -18.55 11.08
CA SER A 26 8.21 -18.76 10.11
C SER A 26 7.65 -18.75 8.68
N ASP A 27 6.56 -19.47 8.44
CA ASP A 27 5.86 -19.48 7.15
C ASP A 27 5.40 -18.07 6.77
N PHE A 28 4.82 -17.33 7.72
CA PHE A 28 4.41 -15.95 7.50
C PHE A 28 5.61 -15.04 7.17
N LYS A 29 6.71 -15.12 7.92
CA LYS A 29 7.94 -14.37 7.62
C LYS A 29 8.47 -14.67 6.23
N LYS A 30 8.48 -15.94 5.84
CA LYS A 30 8.94 -16.37 4.52
C LYS A 30 8.03 -15.81 3.42
N LEU A 31 6.72 -15.90 3.61
CA LEU A 31 5.74 -15.38 2.65
C LEU A 31 5.87 -13.86 2.50
N VAL A 32 6.05 -13.13 3.61
CA VAL A 32 6.34 -11.69 3.60
C VAL A 32 7.66 -11.41 2.88
N SER A 33 8.72 -12.17 3.13
CA SER A 33 10.02 -12.01 2.48
C SER A 33 9.92 -12.23 0.96
N ASP A 34 9.28 -13.32 0.54
CA ASP A 34 9.12 -13.69 -0.87
C ASP A 34 8.22 -12.70 -1.64
N GLN A 35 7.25 -12.08 -0.96
CA GLN A 35 6.40 -11.04 -1.57
C GLN A 35 6.98 -9.63 -1.45
N SER A 36 7.93 -9.39 -0.54
CA SER A 36 8.59 -8.10 -0.37
C SER A 36 9.93 -7.99 -1.11
N SER A 37 10.45 -9.09 -1.67
CA SER A 37 11.58 -9.07 -2.60
C SER A 37 11.14 -8.52 -3.96
N CYS A 38 10.99 -7.20 -4.03
CA CYS A 38 10.85 -6.48 -5.28
C CYS A 38 12.26 -6.02 -5.71
N GLU A 39 12.67 -6.34 -6.94
CA GLU A 39 13.82 -5.66 -7.55
C GLU A 39 13.57 -4.14 -7.47
N SER A 40 14.59 -3.35 -7.14
CA SER A 40 14.43 -1.91 -6.94
C SER A 40 13.90 -1.23 -8.22
N VAL A 41 12.57 -1.09 -8.32
CA VAL A 41 11.86 -0.50 -9.46
C VAL A 41 12.05 1.03 -9.53
N TYR A 42 12.58 1.65 -8.47
CA TYR A 42 12.64 3.10 -8.32
C TYR A 42 14.05 3.64 -8.59
N GLU A 43 14.14 4.79 -9.27
CA GLU A 43 15.35 5.63 -9.48
C GLU A 43 15.91 6.24 -8.16
N GLY A 44 15.82 5.51 -7.06
CA GLY A 44 15.97 6.02 -5.70
C GLY A 44 14.64 6.49 -5.11
N TRP A 45 14.52 6.37 -3.79
CA TRP A 45 13.36 6.81 -3.03
C TRP A 45 13.74 7.89 -2.01
N PRO A 46 12.98 8.99 -1.89
CA PRO A 46 11.89 9.40 -2.78
C PRO A 46 12.42 9.94 -4.12
N PRO A 47 11.66 9.87 -5.23
CA PRO A 47 12.14 10.30 -6.54
C PRO A 47 12.64 11.75 -6.57
N LYS A 48 13.68 12.02 -7.38
CA LYS A 48 14.26 13.38 -7.51
C LYS A 48 13.28 14.36 -8.18
N ASN A 49 12.48 13.85 -9.10
CA ASN A 49 11.45 14.60 -9.84
C ASN A 49 10.13 14.74 -9.08
N ARG A 50 10.07 14.38 -7.79
CA ARG A 50 8.85 14.54 -6.99
C ARG A 50 8.50 16.02 -6.81
N ILE A 51 7.21 16.30 -6.74
CA ILE A 51 6.69 17.61 -6.36
C ILE A 51 6.33 17.56 -4.88
N SER A 52 7.19 18.13 -4.03
CA SER A 52 6.93 18.18 -2.59
C SER A 52 5.93 19.28 -2.24
N PHE A 53 5.04 19.00 -1.30
CA PHE A 53 4.26 20.07 -0.67
C PHE A 53 5.17 20.83 0.31
N LYS A 54 5.01 22.16 0.39
CA LYS A 54 5.76 23.01 1.32
C LYS A 54 5.39 22.73 2.77
N GLU A 55 4.13 22.38 3.00
CA GLU A 55 3.60 22.12 4.32
C GLU A 55 3.47 20.62 4.58
N ARG A 56 3.85 20.21 5.79
CA ARG A 56 3.59 18.86 6.28
C ARG A 56 2.12 18.71 6.65
N LEU A 57 1.58 17.51 6.45
CA LEU A 57 0.20 17.21 6.84
C LEU A 57 0.06 17.26 8.36
N LYS A 58 -0.67 18.27 8.83
CA LYS A 58 -1.04 18.44 10.24
C LYS A 58 -2.28 17.60 10.58
N PRO A 59 -2.41 17.12 11.83
CA PRO A 59 -1.50 17.29 12.96
C PRO A 59 -0.33 16.29 12.96
N LEU A 60 -0.33 15.30 12.06
CA LEU A 60 0.57 14.15 12.11
C LEU A 60 2.02 14.44 11.68
N GLY A 61 2.30 15.65 11.19
CA GLY A 61 3.64 16.07 10.74
C GLY A 61 4.19 15.22 9.61
N ARG A 62 3.33 14.65 8.75
CA ARG A 62 3.74 13.73 7.69
C ARG A 62 4.16 14.47 6.42
N ASP A 63 5.20 13.96 5.76
CA ASP A 63 5.64 14.48 4.48
C ASP A 63 4.71 13.95 3.37
N LEU A 64 4.26 14.87 2.51
CA LEU A 64 3.45 14.56 1.34
C LEU A 64 4.17 15.06 0.10
N PHE A 65 4.06 14.30 -0.97
CA PHE A 65 4.52 14.72 -2.29
C PHE A 65 3.75 13.99 -3.39
N VAL A 66 3.81 14.55 -4.59
CA VAL A 66 3.27 13.93 -5.80
C VAL A 66 4.43 13.38 -6.63
N ILE A 67 4.25 12.17 -7.17
CA ILE A 67 5.14 11.56 -8.15
C ILE A 67 4.36 11.18 -9.39
N ASN A 68 5.06 11.05 -10.52
CA ASN A 68 4.55 10.30 -11.66
C ASN A 68 4.96 8.84 -11.47
N ARG A 69 4.03 8.02 -10.99
CA ARG A 69 4.24 6.58 -10.77
C ARG A 69 4.12 5.85 -12.10
N ARG A 70 5.06 4.96 -12.39
CA ARG A 70 5.00 4.07 -13.55
C ARG A 70 3.96 2.96 -13.28
N LEU A 71 3.07 2.73 -14.23
CA LEU A 71 2.06 1.67 -14.16
C LEU A 71 2.65 0.30 -14.49
N GLU A 72 1.91 -0.77 -14.19
CA GLU A 72 2.35 -2.16 -14.43
C GLU A 72 2.67 -2.45 -15.91
N ASN A 73 2.04 -1.71 -16.82
CA ASN A 73 2.32 -1.81 -18.25
C ASN A 73 3.71 -1.28 -18.64
N GLY A 74 4.41 -0.61 -17.72
CA GLY A 74 5.77 -0.14 -17.91
C GLY A 74 5.91 1.00 -18.91
N VAL A 75 4.83 1.51 -19.50
CA VAL A 75 4.88 2.60 -20.50
C VAL A 75 4.21 3.84 -19.96
N ASP A 76 3.09 3.65 -19.27
CA ASP A 76 2.27 4.75 -18.80
C ASP A 76 2.68 5.20 -17.41
N PHE A 77 2.45 6.49 -17.17
CA PHE A 77 2.68 7.13 -15.88
C PHE A 77 1.38 7.75 -15.39
N GLU A 78 1.13 7.64 -14.09
CA GLU A 78 0.02 8.31 -13.43
C GLU A 78 0.49 9.24 -12.32
N PRO A 79 -0.16 10.39 -12.13
CA PRO A 79 0.09 11.23 -10.98
C PRO A 79 -0.44 10.56 -9.72
N THR A 80 0.46 10.31 -8.77
CA THR A 80 0.17 9.62 -7.51
C THR A 80 0.57 10.50 -6.33
N LEU A 81 -0.38 10.74 -5.43
CA LEU A 81 -0.14 11.36 -4.14
C LEU A 81 0.44 10.34 -3.18
N VAL A 82 1.53 10.69 -2.51
CA VAL A 82 2.23 9.82 -1.57
C VAL A 82 2.21 10.43 -0.17
N PHE A 83 1.79 9.65 0.82
CA PHE A 83 1.89 9.94 2.24
C PHE A 83 3.06 9.15 2.83
N CYS A 84 3.98 9.85 3.48
CA CYS A 84 5.17 9.22 4.05
C CYS A 84 5.14 9.15 5.58
N CYS A 85 5.69 8.05 6.10
CA CYS A 85 6.08 7.91 7.49
C CYS A 85 7.61 7.97 7.56
N GLY A 86 8.15 9.15 7.86
CA GLY A 86 9.59 9.38 7.70
C GLY A 86 9.99 9.22 6.24
N SER A 87 11.00 8.38 5.97
CA SER A 87 11.49 8.13 4.61
C SER A 87 10.69 7.07 3.84
N LYS A 88 9.72 6.39 4.45
CA LYS A 88 8.99 5.27 3.82
C LYS A 88 7.61 5.71 3.29
N PRO A 89 7.20 5.28 2.09
CA PRO A 89 5.82 5.46 1.66
C PRO A 89 4.91 4.59 2.52
N MET A 90 3.85 5.19 3.06
CA MET A 90 2.81 4.47 3.79
C MET A 90 1.57 4.27 2.92
N LEU A 91 1.16 5.32 2.21
CA LEU A 91 -0.03 5.31 1.38
C LEU A 91 0.26 6.02 0.06
N MET A 92 -0.16 5.40 -1.03
CA MET A 92 -0.10 5.96 -2.37
C MET A 92 -1.51 5.95 -2.93
N MET A 93 -1.95 7.07 -3.48
CA MET A 93 -3.27 7.19 -4.12
C MET A 93 -3.11 7.82 -5.49
N SER A 94 -3.66 7.17 -6.50
CA SER A 94 -3.93 7.78 -7.79
C SER A 94 -4.90 8.96 -7.63
N LYS A 95 -5.02 9.77 -8.68
CA LYS A 95 -5.96 10.91 -8.69
C LYS A 95 -7.40 10.48 -8.41
N SER A 96 -7.87 9.40 -9.03
CA SER A 96 -9.23 8.90 -8.87
C SER A 96 -9.48 8.40 -7.44
N GLU A 97 -8.54 7.62 -6.89
CA GLU A 97 -8.62 7.14 -5.51
C GLU A 97 -8.64 8.29 -4.51
N PHE A 98 -7.81 9.32 -4.72
CA PHE A 98 -7.83 10.49 -3.86
C PHE A 98 -9.16 11.24 -3.95
N GLN A 99 -9.72 11.42 -5.14
CA GLN A 99 -11.04 12.04 -5.30
C GLN A 99 -12.14 11.23 -4.58
N SER A 100 -12.12 9.90 -4.72
CA SER A 100 -13.03 9.01 -4.01
C SER A 100 -12.81 9.03 -2.49
N PHE A 101 -11.57 9.17 -2.03
CA PHE A 101 -11.29 9.33 -0.60
C PHE A 101 -11.93 10.61 -0.06
N ILE A 102 -11.75 11.74 -0.76
CA ILE A 102 -12.34 13.02 -0.36
C ILE A 102 -13.88 12.95 -0.34
N SER A 103 -14.51 12.31 -1.33
CA SER A 103 -15.97 12.17 -1.33
C SER A 103 -16.50 11.31 -0.18
N ASN A 104 -15.71 10.33 0.29
CA ASN A 104 -16.09 9.42 1.37
C ASN A 104 -15.64 9.89 2.77
N LEU A 105 -14.82 10.94 2.87
CA LEU A 105 -14.32 11.48 4.15
C LEU A 105 -15.42 11.76 5.18
N PRO A 106 -16.57 12.37 4.84
CA PRO A 106 -17.63 12.63 5.81
C PRO A 106 -18.18 11.33 6.42
N LEU A 107 -18.42 10.32 5.59
CA LEU A 107 -18.90 9.01 6.05
C LEU A 107 -17.86 8.32 6.95
N ILE A 108 -16.59 8.34 6.55
CA ILE A 108 -15.49 7.77 7.34
C ILE A 108 -15.44 8.45 8.72
N LYS A 109 -15.58 9.78 8.77
CA LYS A 109 -15.59 10.53 10.02
C LYS A 109 -16.74 10.09 10.94
N THR A 110 -17.97 10.01 10.41
CA THR A 110 -19.14 9.56 11.18
C THR A 110 -18.95 8.14 11.72
N ASN A 111 -18.41 7.24 10.90
CA ASN A 111 -18.15 5.85 11.32
C ASN A 111 -17.11 5.78 12.44
N LEU A 112 -16.02 6.56 12.34
CA LEU A 112 -15.00 6.63 13.38
C LEU A 112 -15.55 7.22 14.69
N GLU A 113 -16.32 8.30 14.62
CA GLU A 113 -16.95 8.89 15.80
C GLU A 113 -17.92 7.92 16.50
N THR A 114 -18.67 7.14 15.72
CA THR A 114 -19.58 6.12 16.25
C THR A 114 -18.80 4.99 16.93
N PHE A 115 -17.72 4.53 16.29
CA PHE A 115 -16.85 3.50 16.85
C PHE A 115 -16.19 3.94 18.17
N PHE A 116 -15.67 5.17 18.26
CA PHE A 116 -15.07 5.68 19.49
C PHE A 116 -16.05 5.82 20.65
N LYS A 117 -17.36 6.00 20.38
CA LYS A 117 -18.39 6.02 21.43
C LYS A 117 -18.74 4.62 21.97
N GLN A 118 -18.36 3.58 21.24
CA GLN A 118 -18.61 2.17 21.60
C GLN A 118 -17.41 1.53 22.32
N LEU A 119 -16.26 2.21 22.36
CA LEU A 119 -15.07 1.87 23.14
C LEU A 119 -15.13 2.54 24.52
#